data_AF-A0A2C5XU03-F1
#
_entry.id   AF-A0A2C5XU03-F1
#
_cell.length_a   1.000
_cell.length_b   1.000
_cell.length_c   1.000
_cell.angle_alpha   90.00
_cell.angle_beta   90.00
_cell.angle_gamma   90.00
#
_symmetry.space_group_name_H-M   'P 1'
#
loop_
_entity.id
_entity.type
_entity.pdbx_description
1 polymer ?
#
loop_
_entity_poly.entity_id
_entity_poly.type
_entity_poly.pdbx_seq_one_letter_code
_entity_poly.pdbx_strand_id
1 'polypeptide(L)' 'MVNYDSFNFQHLISPRPLLMIAGSEAQTLGHSKLAVQKAKEPKELFIVKGKNHFDLYDDLSESGPKLVDFFGKALA' A
#
# COMPACT_ATOMS: atom_id res chain seq x y z
N MET A 1 26.29 -10.81 9.51
CA MET A 1 25.20 -10.61 10.50
C MET A 1 23.97 -10.19 9.71
N VAL A 2 22.82 -10.86 9.88
CA VAL A 2 21.57 -10.45 9.21
C VAL A 2 20.88 -9.44 10.10
N ASN A 3 20.68 -8.22 9.60
CA ASN A 3 19.92 -7.18 10.29
C ASN A 3 18.43 -7.29 9.90
N TYR A 4 17.56 -6.81 10.79
CA TYR A 4 16.13 -6.72 10.51
C TYR A 4 15.85 -5.75 9.36
N ASP A 5 14.98 -6.15 8.43
CA ASP A 5 14.46 -5.32 7.34
C ASP A 5 12.97 -5.61 7.16
N SER A 6 12.12 -4.62 7.48
CA SER A 6 10.66 -4.71 7.45
C SER A 6 10.07 -5.11 6.10
N PHE A 7 10.82 -4.95 5.01
CA PHE A 7 10.34 -5.13 3.64
C PHE A 7 11.10 -6.22 2.87
N ASN A 8 12.00 -6.97 3.51
CA ASN A 8 12.84 -7.97 2.81
C ASN A 8 12.03 -9.04 2.07
N PHE A 9 10.89 -9.45 2.64
CA PHE A 9 10.11 -10.59 2.18
C PHE A 9 8.84 -10.23 1.39
N GLN A 10 8.70 -8.98 0.93
CA GLN A 10 7.52 -8.55 0.14
C GLN A 10 7.32 -9.39 -1.13
N HIS A 11 8.39 -9.94 -1.70
CA HIS A 11 8.35 -10.83 -2.85
C HIS A 11 7.60 -12.15 -2.62
N LEU A 12 7.38 -12.56 -1.36
CA LEU A 12 6.62 -13.78 -1.00
C LEU A 12 5.10 -13.57 -0.98
N ILE A 13 4.62 -12.33 -1.21
CA ILE A 13 3.19 -12.04 -1.28
C ILE A 13 2.58 -12.63 -2.56
N SER A 14 3.23 -12.40 -3.69
CA SER A 14 2.85 -12.93 -5.01
C SER A 14 2.70 -14.47 -4.96
N PRO A 15 1.69 -15.04 -5.66
CA PRO A 15 0.80 -14.41 -6.65
C PRO A 15 -0.41 -13.67 -6.07
N ARG A 16 -0.54 -13.58 -4.74
CA ARG A 16 -1.63 -12.81 -4.13
C ARG A 16 -1.44 -11.32 -4.45
N PRO A 17 -2.51 -10.58 -4.79
CA PRO A 17 -2.38 -9.16 -5.09
C PRO A 17 -2.04 -8.35 -3.84
N LEU A 18 -1.18 -7.34 -4.00
CA LEU A 18 -0.81 -6.37 -2.97
C LEU A 18 -1.31 -4.98 -3.33
N LEU A 19 -2.06 -4.34 -2.42
CA LEU A 19 -2.40 -2.92 -2.51
C LEU A 19 -1.82 -2.18 -1.30
N MET A 20 -1.06 -1.12 -1.57
CA MET A 20 -0.70 -0.11 -0.57
C MET A 20 -1.44 1.19 -0.87
N ILE A 21 -2.01 1.82 0.16
CA ILE A 21 -2.65 3.15 0.07
C ILE A 21 -1.85 4.12 0.95
N ALA A 22 -1.50 5.29 0.42
CA ALA A 22 -0.77 6.31 1.17
C ALA A 22 -1.14 7.72 0.73
N GLY A 23 -1.08 8.68 1.65
CA GLY A 23 -1.23 10.10 1.32
C GLY A 23 0.02 10.65 0.64
N SER A 24 -0.12 11.59 -0.30
CA SER A 24 1.02 12.19 -1.03
C SER A 24 1.94 13.03 -0.14
N GLU A 25 1.41 13.56 0.98
CA GLU A 25 2.12 14.42 1.93
C GLU A 25 2.51 13.65 3.22
N ALA A 26 2.25 12.34 3.26
CA ALA A 26 2.61 11.53 4.40
C ALA A 26 4.14 11.39 4.50
N GLN A 27 4.71 11.74 5.65
CA GLN A 27 6.13 11.46 5.97
C GLN A 27 6.45 9.96 5.86
N THR A 28 5.45 9.10 6.03
CA THR A 28 5.54 7.64 5.96
C THR A 28 5.38 7.08 4.55
N LEU A 29 5.14 7.89 3.51
CA LEU A 29 4.94 7.45 2.11
C LEU A 29 6.10 6.58 1.59
N GLY A 30 7.34 6.87 2.03
CA GLY A 30 8.53 6.11 1.66
C GLY A 30 8.43 4.62 2.02
N HIS A 31 7.77 4.29 3.12
CA HIS A 31 7.54 2.90 3.54
C HIS A 31 6.66 2.15 2.54
N SER A 32 5.53 2.73 2.15
CA SER A 32 4.62 2.14 1.17
C SER A 32 5.27 2.00 -0.21
N LYS A 33 6.04 3.00 -0.65
CA LYS A 33 6.82 2.91 -1.90
C LYS A 33 7.81 1.76 -1.88
N LEU A 34 8.58 1.61 -0.79
CA LEU A 34 9.57 0.54 -0.65
C LEU A 34 8.91 -0.86 -0.61
N ALA A 35 7.77 -0.99 0.09
CA ALA A 35 7.01 -2.22 0.14
C ALA A 35 6.56 -2.68 -1.25
N VAL A 36 5.94 -1.78 -2.03
CA VAL A 36 5.51 -2.07 -3.40
C VAL A 36 6.71 -2.29 -4.33
N GLN A 37 7.80 -1.54 -4.19
CA GLN A 37 9.00 -1.76 -5.00
C GLN A 37 9.56 -3.18 -4.82
N LYS A 38 9.63 -3.68 -3.58
CA LYS A 38 10.16 -5.02 -3.26
C LYS A 38 9.16 -6.16 -3.52
N ALA A 39 7.88 -5.89 -3.68
CA ALA A 39 6.88 -6.90 -4.03
C ALA A 39 6.99 -7.34 -5.51
N LYS A 40 6.48 -8.53 -5.82
CA LYS A 40 6.27 -9.02 -7.19
C LYS A 40 4.82 -8.75 -7.61
N GLU A 41 4.55 -8.74 -8.92
CA GLU A 41 3.19 -8.60 -9.44
C GLU A 41 2.26 -9.74 -8.97
N PRO A 42 0.94 -9.50 -8.85
CA PRO A 42 0.24 -8.23 -9.07
C PRO A 42 0.37 -7.27 -7.85
N LYS A 43 0.78 -6.02 -8.09
CA LYS A 43 0.97 -5.02 -7.02
C LYS A 43 0.55 -3.61 -7.42
N GLU A 44 0.09 -2.83 -6.45
CA GLU A 44 -0.38 -1.47 -6.66
C GLU A 44 -0.03 -0.53 -5.50
N LEU A 45 0.36 0.71 -5.82
CA LEU A 45 0.44 1.82 -4.87
C LEU A 45 -0.58 2.89 -5.28
N PHE A 46 -1.61 3.09 -4.47
CA PHE A 46 -2.60 4.14 -4.64
C PHE A 46 -2.24 5.35 -3.77
N ILE A 47 -2.05 6.52 -4.40
CA ILE A 47 -1.64 7.75 -3.70
C ILE A 47 -2.83 8.71 -3.65
N VAL A 48 -3.23 9.07 -2.43
CA VAL A 48 -4.30 10.07 -2.20
C VAL A 48 -3.66 11.46 -2.12
N LYS A 49 -4.04 12.36 -3.03
CA LYS A 49 -3.40 13.67 -3.19
C LYS A 49 -3.77 14.61 -2.04
N GLY A 50 -2.79 15.34 -1.51
CA GLY A 50 -2.98 16.35 -0.47
C GLY A 50 -3.27 15.78 0.92
N LYS A 51 -3.12 14.46 1.11
CA LYS A 51 -3.34 13.79 2.40
C LYS A 51 -2.00 13.48 3.07
N ASN A 52 -1.92 13.73 4.37
CA ASN A 52 -0.85 13.25 5.23
C ASN A 52 -1.17 11.84 5.79
N HIS A 53 -0.41 11.36 6.77
CA HIS A 53 -0.60 10.03 7.37
C HIS A 53 -1.91 9.91 8.16
N PHE A 54 -2.27 10.94 8.92
CA PHE A 54 -3.44 10.96 9.80
C PHE A 54 -4.72 11.30 9.05
N ASP A 55 -4.66 12.09 7.97
CA ASP A 55 -5.87 12.46 7.23
C ASP A 55 -6.61 11.24 6.66
N LEU A 56 -5.90 10.14 6.39
CA LEU A 56 -6.49 8.87 5.96
C LEU A 56 -7.22 8.10 7.08
N TYR A 57 -7.13 8.54 8.34
CA TYR A 57 -7.92 7.98 9.44
C TYR A 57 -9.32 8.59 9.48
N ASP A 58 -9.42 9.89 9.18
CA ASP A 58 -10.66 10.65 9.28
C ASP A 58 -11.44 10.70 7.96
N ASP A 59 -10.74 10.75 6.82
CA ASP A 59 -11.35 10.85 5.49
C ASP A 59 -10.99 9.65 4.60
N LEU A 60 -11.99 8.80 4.39
CA LEU A 60 -11.92 7.61 3.56
C LEU A 60 -12.62 7.77 2.20
N SER A 61 -12.98 8.99 1.80
CA SER A 61 -13.74 9.24 0.56
C SER A 61 -13.06 8.71 -0.70
N GLU A 62 -11.73 8.68 -0.74
CA GLU A 62 -10.95 8.12 -1.86
C GLU A 62 -10.40 6.71 -1.55
N SER A 63 -9.85 6.49 -0.36
CA SER A 63 -9.20 5.23 0.03
C SER A 63 -10.20 4.08 0.27
N GLY A 64 -11.39 4.40 0.81
CA GLY A 64 -12.46 3.45 1.08
C GLY A 64 -12.97 2.76 -0.19
N PRO A 65 -13.46 3.52 -1.20
CA PRO A 65 -13.90 2.94 -2.47
C PRO A 65 -12.81 2.12 -3.17
N LYS A 66 -11.55 2.57 -3.12
CA LYS A 66 -10.42 1.83 -3.69
C LYS A 66 -10.21 0.47 -3.01
N LEU A 67 -10.35 0.42 -1.68
CA LEU A 67 -10.23 -0.82 -0.92
C LEU A 67 -11.36 -1.81 -1.27
N VAL A 68 -12.60 -1.31 -1.40
CA VAL A 68 -13.76 -2.12 -1.81
C VAL A 68 -13.57 -2.70 -3.21
N ASP A 69 -13.15 -1.87 -4.18
CA ASP A 69 -12.86 -2.32 -5.56
C ASP A 69 -11.77 -3.40 -5.59
N PHE A 70 -10.68 -3.20 -4.85
CA PHE A 70 -9.58 -4.15 -4.78
C PHE A 70 -10.02 -5.51 -4.25
N PHE A 71 -10.67 -5.55 -3.09
CA PHE A 71 -11.14 -6.82 -2.52
C PHE A 71 -12.27 -7.45 -3.33
N GLY A 72 -13.14 -6.64 -3.93
CA GLY A 72 -14.18 -7.13 -4.85
C GLY A 72 -13.61 -7.85 -6.06
N LYS A 73 -12.42 -7.48 -6.54
CA LYS A 73 -11.70 -8.20 -7.61
C LYS A 73 -10.84 -9.36 -7.10
N ALA A 74 -10.22 -9.20 -5.94
CA ALA A 74 -9.22 -10.14 -5.42
C ALA A 74 -9.81 -11.36 -4.70
N LEU A 75 -11.06 -11.26 -4.21
CA LEU A 75 -11.74 -12.31 -3.44
C LEU A 75 -12.99 -12.87 -4.15
N ALA A 76 -13.24 -12.46 -5.39
CA ALA A 76 -14.31 -13.00 -6.23
C ALA A 76 -14.00 -14.42 -6.73
#